data_AF-A0A9E0TP29-F1
#
_entry.id   AF-A0A9E0TP29-F1
#
_cell.length_a   1.000
_cell.length_b   1.000
_cell.length_c   1.000
_cell.angle_alpha   90.00
_cell.angle_beta   90.00
_cell.angle_gamma   90.00
#
_symmetry.space_group_name_H-M   'P 1'
#
loop_
_entity.id
_entity.type
_entity.pdbx_description
1 polymer ?
#
loop_
_entity_poly.entity_id
_entity_poly.type
_entity_poly.pdbx_seq_one_letter_code
_entity_poly.pdbx_strand_id
1 'polypeptide(L)'
;LGGLCLIIGFLCHGAAAFALLAIAPLWLWPRRRFPWKNLALCALIAGAVYAPWWAYQHFYQPPANRLIKWHLAGVIPIDARGSWETLRQAYHEKTWAELWAVRRENLKFALLQDDWPRLVKFFSTDLMDARNADFFHLLRSIGWWNAGLLALPFSLWLAARRRPALTNPDTLAFASRTLLWTVLGYVVWWLLEFGPWPYIHHMSYNTPLLLLGLALWALLILHRVALLAVGLLAGLYFCTFYGLSAPVYFSSQPVWAVFLPLLVALALAGWLVAPSRDQTSA
;
A
#
# COMPACT_ATOMS: atom_id res chain seq x y z
N LEU A 1 21.93 0.77 -4.70
CA LEU A 1 20.81 -0.22 -4.73
C LEU A 1 19.53 0.38 -4.15
N GLY A 2 19.44 0.67 -2.86
CA GLY A 2 18.20 1.22 -2.25
C GLY A 2 17.63 2.47 -2.96
N GLY A 3 18.46 3.49 -3.24
CA GLY A 3 18.04 4.68 -3.99
C GLY A 3 17.57 4.39 -5.43
N LEU A 4 18.16 3.38 -6.08
CA LEU A 4 17.74 2.94 -7.42
C LEU A 4 16.37 2.25 -7.37
N CYS A 5 16.14 1.36 -6.40
CA CYS A 5 14.84 0.72 -6.23
C CYS A 5 13.73 1.75 -5.93
N LEU A 6 14.06 2.78 -5.14
CA LEU A 6 13.13 3.86 -4.82
C LEU A 6 12.72 4.66 -6.06
N ILE A 7 13.68 5.09 -6.88
CA ILE A 7 13.34 5.88 -8.07
C ILE A 7 12.62 5.05 -9.15
N ILE A 8 12.99 3.77 -9.32
CA ILE A 8 12.27 2.87 -10.23
C ILE A 8 10.84 2.65 -9.72
N GLY A 9 10.65 2.42 -8.42
CA GLY A 9 9.32 2.32 -7.81
C GLY A 9 8.48 3.58 -8.03
N PHE A 10 9.09 4.76 -7.93
CA PHE A 10 8.43 6.04 -8.24
C PHE A 10 8.06 6.19 -9.72
N LEU A 11 8.92 5.77 -10.64
CA LEU A 11 8.62 5.79 -12.07
C LEU A 11 7.54 4.77 -12.45
N CYS A 12 7.46 3.64 -11.77
CA CYS A 12 6.36 2.68 -11.92
C CYS A 12 5.03 3.24 -11.40
N HIS A 13 5.07 3.95 -10.27
CA HIS A 13 3.89 4.53 -9.66
C HIS A 13 4.25 5.78 -8.86
N GLY A 14 3.81 6.95 -9.34
CA GLY A 14 4.17 8.26 -8.74
C GLY A 14 3.81 8.39 -7.25
N ALA A 15 2.81 7.64 -6.78
CA ALA A 15 2.44 7.62 -5.38
C ALA A 15 3.55 7.06 -4.45
N ALA A 16 4.56 6.37 -4.97
CA ALA A 16 5.70 5.90 -4.17
C ALA A 16 6.49 7.06 -3.52
N ALA A 17 6.46 8.27 -4.09
CA ALA A 17 7.08 9.44 -3.47
C ALA A 17 6.52 9.74 -2.07
N PHE A 18 5.24 9.46 -1.83
CA PHE A 18 4.64 9.69 -0.52
C PHE A 18 5.11 8.69 0.53
N ALA A 19 5.51 7.48 0.13
CA ALA A 19 6.18 6.56 1.06
C ALA A 19 7.55 7.09 1.49
N LEU A 20 8.21 7.95 0.70
CA LEU A 20 9.46 8.61 1.10
C LEU A 20 9.22 9.71 2.12
N LEU A 21 8.18 10.54 1.91
CA LEU A 21 7.75 11.56 2.88
C LEU A 21 7.37 10.94 4.20
N ALA A 22 6.74 9.78 4.11
CA ALA A 22 6.66 8.84 5.20
C ALA A 22 8.09 8.54 5.64
N ILE A 23 8.90 7.64 5.05
CA ILE A 23 10.17 7.11 5.61
C ILE A 23 11.18 8.14 6.16
N ALA A 24 11.16 9.39 5.68
CA ALA A 24 12.11 10.45 6.05
C ALA A 24 12.34 10.65 7.56
N PRO A 25 11.34 10.79 8.46
CA PRO A 25 11.57 10.95 9.90
C PRO A 25 12.25 9.75 10.54
N LEU A 26 12.09 8.52 10.04
CA LEU A 26 12.79 7.33 10.56
C LEU A 26 14.27 7.33 10.20
N TRP A 27 14.63 7.90 9.04
CA TRP A 27 16.02 8.14 8.67
C TRP A 27 16.64 9.30 9.44
N LEU A 28 15.82 10.25 9.88
CA LEU A 28 16.24 11.45 10.62
C LEU A 28 16.21 11.27 12.16
N TRP A 29 15.50 10.26 12.68
CA TRP A 29 15.41 9.95 14.12
C TRP A 29 16.71 9.31 14.65
N PRO A 30 17.19 9.65 15.87
CA PRO A 30 18.61 9.86 16.06
C PRO A 30 19.38 8.56 16.31
N ARG A 31 20.54 8.44 15.64
CA ARG A 31 21.84 7.91 16.17
C ARG A 31 22.85 7.49 15.09
N ARG A 32 22.63 7.74 13.81
CA ARG A 32 23.66 7.48 12.77
C ARG A 32 24.13 8.77 12.13
N ARG A 33 25.45 8.87 11.92
CA ARG A 33 26.07 9.90 11.07
C ARG A 33 25.29 9.91 9.75
N PHE A 34 24.64 11.03 9.46
CA PHE A 34 23.85 11.17 8.26
C PHE A 34 24.77 10.99 7.04
N PRO A 35 24.56 9.97 6.19
CA PRO A 35 25.53 9.59 5.17
C PRO A 35 25.38 10.48 3.93
N TRP A 36 25.77 11.76 4.05
CA TRP A 36 25.62 12.77 2.99
C TRP A 36 26.17 12.31 1.64
N LYS A 37 27.29 11.60 1.62
CA LYS A 37 27.87 11.02 0.39
C LYS A 37 26.91 10.03 -0.29
N ASN A 38 26.30 9.15 0.50
CA ASN A 38 25.34 8.17 -0.03
C ASN A 38 24.06 8.85 -0.48
N LEU A 39 23.61 9.89 0.23
CA LEU A 39 22.44 10.66 -0.17
C LEU A 39 22.69 11.40 -1.48
N ALA A 40 23.84 12.06 -1.63
CA ALA A 40 24.25 12.72 -2.87
C ALA A 40 24.31 11.73 -4.04
N LEU A 41 24.91 10.55 -3.82
CA LEU A 41 24.95 9.49 -4.83
C LEU A 41 23.54 8.99 -5.19
N CYS A 42 22.67 8.77 -4.20
CA CYS A 42 21.27 8.40 -4.44
C CYS A 42 20.53 9.50 -5.23
N ALA A 43 20.74 10.77 -4.90
CA ALA A 43 20.12 11.90 -5.60
C ALA A 43 20.62 12.01 -7.05
N LEU A 44 21.92 11.80 -7.29
CA LEU A 44 22.50 11.80 -8.63
C LEU A 44 21.92 10.65 -9.49
N ILE A 45 21.87 9.43 -8.93
CA ILE A 45 21.27 8.27 -9.60
C ILE A 45 19.79 8.51 -9.87
N ALA A 46 19.05 9.00 -8.87
CA ALA A 46 17.63 9.30 -9.03
C ALA A 46 17.39 10.36 -10.11
N GLY A 47 18.20 11.43 -10.13
CA GLY A 47 18.13 12.47 -11.15
C GLY A 47 18.41 11.93 -12.55
N ALA A 48 19.48 11.13 -12.71
CA ALA A 48 19.82 10.52 -14.00
C ALA A 48 18.73 9.58 -14.52
N VAL A 49 18.12 8.78 -13.63
CA VAL A 49 17.04 7.84 -13.97
C VAL A 49 15.71 8.56 -14.22
N TYR A 50 15.42 9.65 -13.51
CA TYR A 50 14.19 10.43 -13.64
C TYR A 50 14.20 11.40 -14.82
N ALA A 51 15.38 11.89 -15.22
CA ALA A 51 15.54 12.91 -16.26
C ALA A 51 14.81 12.60 -17.57
N PRO A 52 14.82 11.36 -18.12
CA PRO A 52 14.09 11.04 -19.34
C PRO A 52 12.57 11.22 -19.20
N TRP A 53 12.01 10.79 -18.08
CA TRP A 53 10.58 10.95 -17.80
C TRP A 53 10.22 12.43 -17.61
N TRP A 54 11.03 13.16 -16.85
CA TRP A 54 10.86 14.60 -16.69
C TRP A 54 10.89 15.33 -18.04
N ALA A 55 11.87 15.02 -18.90
CA ALA A 55 12.00 15.62 -20.22
C ALA A 55 10.79 15.28 -21.11
N TYR A 56 10.33 14.03 -21.09
CA TYR A 56 9.12 13.62 -21.78
C TYR A 56 7.90 14.44 -21.36
N GLN A 57 7.69 14.63 -20.05
CA GLN A 57 6.57 15.41 -19.53
C GLN A 57 6.66 16.93 -19.81
N HIS A 58 7.82 17.46 -20.18
CA HIS A 58 7.99 18.89 -20.49
C HIS A 58 7.99 19.17 -21.99
N PHE A 59 8.62 18.31 -22.79
CA PHE A 59 8.82 18.53 -24.21
C PHE A 59 7.79 17.81 -25.11
N TYR A 60 7.25 16.67 -24.67
CA TYR A 60 6.33 15.87 -25.48
C TYR A 60 4.91 15.86 -24.91
N GLN A 61 4.76 15.80 -23.59
CA GLN A 61 3.45 15.73 -22.94
C GLN A 61 3.28 16.73 -21.77
N PRO A 62 3.34 18.05 -22.04
CA PRO A 62 3.06 19.05 -21.02
C PRO A 62 1.59 19.04 -20.57
N PRO A 63 1.27 19.47 -19.33
CA PRO A 63 2.18 19.93 -18.29
C PRO A 63 2.57 18.83 -17.27
N ALA A 64 3.84 18.75 -16.90
CA ALA A 64 4.37 17.78 -15.92
C ALA A 64 3.75 17.88 -14.51
N ASN A 65 3.06 18.98 -14.22
CA ASN A 65 2.50 19.29 -12.91
C ASN A 65 1.00 18.98 -12.77
N ARG A 66 0.42 18.31 -13.76
CA ARG A 66 -1.01 17.99 -13.83
C ARG A 66 -1.50 17.16 -12.65
N LEU A 67 -0.78 16.09 -12.28
CA LEU A 67 -1.19 15.20 -11.19
C LEU A 67 -1.25 15.91 -9.84
N ILE A 68 -0.30 16.80 -9.57
CA ILE A 68 -0.29 17.61 -8.34
C ILE A 68 -1.54 18.49 -8.28
N LYS A 69 -1.90 19.15 -9.38
CA LYS A 69 -3.11 20.00 -9.45
C LYS A 69 -4.39 19.17 -9.33
N TRP A 70 -4.42 18.00 -9.95
CA TRP A 70 -5.58 17.11 -9.85
C TRP A 70 -5.78 16.65 -8.41
N HIS A 71 -4.80 15.99 -7.80
CA HIS A 71 -5.00 15.37 -6.48
C HIS A 71 -5.06 16.38 -5.34
N LEU A 72 -4.27 17.47 -5.40
CA LEU A 72 -4.17 18.43 -4.29
C LEU A 72 -5.06 19.66 -4.45
N ALA A 73 -5.53 19.98 -5.67
CA ALA A 73 -6.39 21.14 -5.92
C ALA A 73 -7.72 20.79 -6.60
N GLY A 74 -7.94 19.52 -6.95
CA GLY A 74 -9.17 19.06 -7.61
C GLY A 74 -9.31 19.50 -9.07
N VAL A 75 -8.24 20.05 -9.67
CA VAL A 75 -8.28 20.59 -11.04
C VAL A 75 -7.88 19.50 -12.03
N ILE A 76 -8.87 18.85 -12.63
CA ILE A 76 -8.72 17.74 -13.59
C ILE A 76 -8.37 18.23 -15.02
N PRO A 77 -9.03 19.29 -15.54
CA PRO A 77 -8.68 19.85 -16.84
C PRO A 77 -7.24 20.36 -16.86
N ILE A 78 -6.63 20.41 -18.05
CA ILE A 78 -5.31 21.00 -18.21
C ILE A 78 -5.40 22.50 -17.87
N ASP A 79 -4.59 22.92 -16.91
CA ASP A 79 -4.55 24.29 -16.37
C ASP A 79 -3.16 24.88 -16.62
N ALA A 80 -3.12 26.06 -17.25
CA ALA A 80 -1.90 26.77 -17.60
C ALA A 80 -1.17 27.39 -16.39
N ARG A 81 -1.87 27.61 -15.27
CA ARG A 81 -1.31 28.22 -14.05
C ARG A 81 -0.20 27.38 -13.43
N GLY A 82 0.59 27.95 -12.53
CA GLY A 82 1.55 27.18 -11.73
C GLY A 82 0.85 26.28 -10.71
N SER A 83 1.47 25.17 -10.28
CA SER A 83 0.86 24.31 -9.24
C SER A 83 0.55 25.09 -7.95
N TRP A 84 1.49 25.92 -7.49
CA TRP A 84 1.30 26.69 -6.27
C TRP A 84 0.13 27.67 -6.37
N GLU A 85 0.00 28.34 -7.51
CA GLU A 85 -1.11 29.25 -7.80
C GLU A 85 -2.45 28.49 -7.79
N THR A 86 -2.54 27.37 -8.51
CA THR A 86 -3.73 26.51 -8.53
C THR A 86 -4.10 26.00 -7.13
N LEU A 87 -3.13 25.52 -6.35
CA LEU A 87 -3.36 25.06 -4.97
C LEU A 87 -3.85 26.21 -4.09
N ARG A 88 -3.16 27.35 -4.08
CA ARG A 88 -3.51 28.50 -3.26
C ARG A 88 -4.94 28.95 -3.54
N GLN A 89 -5.31 29.06 -4.82
CA GLN A 89 -6.65 29.47 -5.21
C GLN A 89 -7.71 28.44 -4.78
N ALA A 90 -7.49 27.15 -5.05
CA ALA A 90 -8.45 26.10 -4.71
C ALA A 90 -8.76 26.02 -3.21
N TYR A 91 -7.76 26.23 -2.35
CA TYR A 91 -7.96 26.27 -0.90
C TYR A 91 -8.58 27.58 -0.41
N HIS A 92 -8.33 28.71 -1.09
CA HIS A 92 -8.90 30.01 -0.73
C HIS A 92 -10.38 30.14 -1.13
N GLU A 93 -10.79 29.47 -2.21
CA GLU A 93 -12.18 29.47 -2.70
C GLU A 93 -13.12 28.63 -1.83
N LYS A 94 -12.59 27.80 -0.93
CA LYS A 94 -13.40 26.92 -0.07
C LYS A 94 -13.41 27.41 1.37
N THR A 95 -14.59 27.35 1.96
CA THR A 95 -14.77 27.51 3.41
C THR A 95 -14.21 26.29 4.16
N TRP A 96 -13.89 26.46 5.44
CA TRP A 96 -13.48 25.34 6.30
C TRP A 96 -14.52 24.22 6.39
N ALA A 97 -15.81 24.55 6.33
CA ALA A 97 -16.89 23.57 6.35
C ALA A 97 -16.89 22.70 5.08
N GLU A 98 -16.72 23.31 3.91
CA GLU A 98 -16.59 22.59 2.64
C GLU A 98 -15.32 21.76 2.61
N LEU A 99 -14.21 22.29 3.13
CA LEU A 99 -12.99 21.53 3.24
C LEU A 99 -13.22 20.27 4.09
N TRP A 100 -13.74 20.39 5.30
CA TRP A 100 -14.03 19.23 6.15
C TRP A 100 -15.07 18.27 5.55
N ALA A 101 -16.05 18.76 4.79
CA ALA A 101 -16.99 17.92 4.08
C ALA A 101 -16.26 16.97 3.10
N VAL A 102 -15.33 17.52 2.29
CA VAL A 102 -14.50 16.70 1.38
C VAL A 102 -13.71 15.63 2.14
N ARG A 103 -13.12 15.97 3.30
CA ARG A 103 -12.29 15.00 4.05
C ARG A 103 -13.15 13.90 4.62
N ARG A 104 -14.36 14.20 5.10
CA ARG A 104 -15.30 13.16 5.53
C ARG A 104 -15.67 12.23 4.37
N GLU A 105 -15.91 12.76 3.18
CA GLU A 105 -16.20 11.94 2.00
C GLU A 105 -14.99 11.09 1.59
N ASN A 106 -13.76 11.62 1.61
CA ASN A 106 -12.55 10.84 1.37
C ASN A 106 -12.41 9.69 2.37
N LEU A 107 -12.68 9.94 3.67
CA LEU A 107 -12.60 8.91 4.71
C LEU A 107 -13.62 7.81 4.48
N LYS A 108 -14.86 8.19 4.17
CA LYS A 108 -15.92 7.23 3.84
C LYS A 108 -15.50 6.39 2.64
N PHE A 109 -15.05 7.02 1.55
CA PHE A 109 -14.66 6.31 0.34
C PHE A 109 -13.52 5.31 0.61
N ALA A 110 -12.51 5.74 1.36
CA ALA A 110 -11.34 4.94 1.67
C ALA A 110 -11.65 3.77 2.64
N LEU A 111 -12.61 3.94 3.55
CA LEU A 111 -13.09 2.92 4.49
C LEU A 111 -14.27 2.07 3.99
N LEU A 112 -14.77 2.29 2.75
CA LEU A 112 -15.77 1.50 1.96
C LEU A 112 -17.16 2.09 1.67
N GLN A 113 -17.35 3.41 1.72
CA GLN A 113 -18.57 4.07 1.21
C GLN A 113 -19.87 3.35 1.61
N ASP A 114 -20.06 3.15 2.93
CA ASP A 114 -21.23 2.48 3.51
C ASP A 114 -21.46 1.00 3.08
N ASP A 115 -20.54 0.38 2.33
CA ASP A 115 -20.65 -0.99 1.85
C ASP A 115 -19.83 -1.98 2.70
N TRP A 116 -20.11 -1.97 4.00
CA TRP A 116 -19.60 -2.96 4.95
C TRP A 116 -19.89 -4.42 4.54
N PRO A 117 -21.06 -4.74 3.93
CA PRO A 117 -21.30 -6.10 3.43
C PRO A 117 -20.29 -6.55 2.36
N ARG A 118 -19.77 -5.64 1.50
CA ARG A 118 -18.75 -5.98 0.51
C ARG A 118 -17.42 -6.42 1.09
N LEU A 119 -17.08 -6.08 2.35
CA LEU A 119 -15.86 -6.56 3.01
C LEU A 119 -15.80 -8.07 3.16
N VAL A 120 -16.96 -8.67 3.37
CA VAL A 120 -17.12 -10.11 3.61
C VAL A 120 -17.73 -10.82 2.40
N LYS A 121 -17.99 -10.07 1.33
CA LYS A 121 -18.49 -10.60 0.06
C LYS A 121 -17.34 -11.13 -0.78
N PHE A 122 -16.84 -12.29 -0.38
CA PHE A 122 -15.81 -13.03 -1.11
C PHE A 122 -16.34 -13.75 -2.34
N PHE A 123 -17.65 -13.78 -2.53
CA PHE A 123 -18.31 -14.40 -3.68
C PHE A 123 -19.22 -13.36 -4.34
N SER A 124 -18.99 -13.07 -5.63
CA SER A 124 -19.80 -12.17 -6.42
C SER A 124 -20.10 -12.82 -7.76
N THR A 125 -21.35 -12.69 -8.21
CA THR A 125 -21.76 -13.06 -9.56
C THR A 125 -21.27 -12.03 -10.59
N ASP A 126 -21.03 -10.79 -10.16
CA ASP A 126 -20.38 -9.74 -10.95
C ASP A 126 -18.90 -9.65 -10.59
N LEU A 127 -18.05 -10.15 -11.48
CA LEU A 127 -16.60 -10.17 -11.34
C LEU A 127 -15.96 -8.80 -11.56
N MET A 128 -16.57 -7.95 -12.39
CA MET A 128 -16.04 -6.62 -12.69
C MET A 128 -16.26 -5.68 -11.50
N ASP A 129 -17.46 -5.70 -10.91
CA ASP A 129 -17.75 -4.98 -9.66
C ASP A 129 -16.84 -5.48 -8.53
N ALA A 130 -16.57 -6.79 -8.49
CA ALA A 130 -15.67 -7.35 -7.50
C ALA A 130 -14.24 -6.79 -7.60
N ARG A 131 -13.67 -6.85 -8.81
CA ARG A 131 -12.33 -6.32 -9.10
C ARG A 131 -12.24 -4.81 -8.90
N ASN A 132 -13.25 -4.06 -9.34
CA ASN A 132 -13.28 -2.60 -9.17
C ASN A 132 -13.20 -2.24 -7.69
N ALA A 133 -13.98 -2.91 -6.84
CA ALA A 133 -13.91 -2.58 -5.43
C ALA A 133 -12.64 -3.14 -4.75
N ASP A 134 -12.05 -4.26 -5.19
CA ASP A 134 -10.70 -4.68 -4.76
C ASP A 134 -9.66 -3.62 -5.12
N PHE A 135 -9.84 -2.98 -6.26
CA PHE A 135 -8.93 -1.98 -6.80
C PHE A 135 -9.11 -0.61 -6.17
N PHE A 136 -10.32 -0.26 -5.73
CA PHE A 136 -10.66 1.08 -5.25
C PHE A 136 -10.71 1.20 -3.72
N HIS A 137 -10.90 0.11 -2.96
CA HIS A 137 -11.07 0.16 -1.50
C HIS A 137 -9.99 -0.61 -0.73
N LEU A 138 -9.32 0.07 0.21
CA LEU A 138 -8.15 -0.43 0.95
C LEU A 138 -8.38 -1.79 1.62
N LEU A 139 -9.45 -1.91 2.40
CA LEU A 139 -9.69 -3.15 3.13
C LEU A 139 -10.03 -4.29 2.15
N ARG A 140 -10.76 -4.00 1.07
CA ARG A 140 -11.09 -5.03 0.09
C ARG A 140 -9.86 -5.52 -0.68
N SER A 141 -8.91 -4.63 -1.01
CA SER A 141 -7.66 -5.03 -1.68
C SER A 141 -6.76 -5.93 -0.84
N ILE A 142 -6.86 -5.82 0.49
CA ILE A 142 -6.17 -6.71 1.43
C ILE A 142 -6.90 -8.07 1.49
N GLY A 143 -8.20 -8.09 1.25
CA GLY A 143 -9.01 -9.31 1.13
C GLY A 143 -8.96 -10.17 2.39
N TRP A 144 -8.69 -11.47 2.22
CA TRP A 144 -8.63 -12.43 3.33
C TRP A 144 -7.53 -12.13 4.35
N TRP A 145 -6.51 -11.35 3.99
CA TRP A 145 -5.45 -10.95 4.92
C TRP A 145 -5.96 -10.04 6.03
N ASN A 146 -7.14 -9.43 5.91
CA ASN A 146 -7.79 -8.71 7.01
C ASN A 146 -8.00 -9.61 8.24
N ALA A 147 -8.14 -10.93 8.07
CA ALA A 147 -8.21 -11.87 9.18
C ALA A 147 -6.96 -11.77 10.08
N GLY A 148 -5.77 -11.55 9.50
CA GLY A 148 -4.55 -11.32 10.26
C GLY A 148 -4.56 -9.99 11.03
N LEU A 149 -5.09 -8.92 10.42
CA LEU A 149 -5.24 -7.63 11.09
C LEU A 149 -6.21 -7.72 12.28
N LEU A 150 -7.36 -8.38 12.10
CA LEU A 150 -8.34 -8.60 13.16
C LEU A 150 -7.79 -9.51 14.27
N ALA A 151 -6.96 -10.48 13.90
CA ALA A 151 -6.31 -11.38 14.84
C ALA A 151 -5.15 -10.72 15.62
N LEU A 152 -4.67 -9.54 15.22
CA LEU A 152 -3.45 -8.94 15.77
C LEU A 152 -3.48 -8.78 17.30
N PRO A 153 -4.53 -8.26 17.96
CA PRO A 153 -4.56 -8.12 19.41
C PRO A 153 -4.43 -9.46 20.14
N PHE A 154 -5.15 -10.48 19.66
CA PHE A 154 -5.09 -11.83 20.22
C PHE A 154 -3.73 -12.50 19.98
N SER A 155 -3.16 -12.27 18.79
CA SER A 155 -1.82 -12.74 18.43
C SER A 155 -0.78 -12.18 19.39
N LEU A 156 -0.78 -10.86 19.63
CA LEU A 156 0.13 -10.21 20.56
C LEU A 156 -0.01 -10.75 21.99
N TRP A 157 -1.25 -10.94 22.47
CA TRP A 157 -1.51 -11.54 23.78
C TRP A 157 -0.96 -12.98 23.88
N LEU A 158 -1.16 -13.79 22.84
CA LEU A 158 -0.66 -15.16 22.80
C LEU A 158 0.87 -15.20 22.74
N ALA A 159 1.48 -14.32 21.94
CA ALA A 159 2.93 -14.20 21.84
C ALA A 159 3.55 -13.82 23.18
N ALA A 160 2.96 -12.87 23.90
CA ALA A 160 3.43 -12.48 25.24
C ALA A 160 3.42 -13.65 26.23
N ARG A 161 2.50 -14.62 26.07
CA ARG A 161 2.40 -15.79 26.96
C ARG A 161 3.23 -16.99 26.52
N ARG A 162 3.35 -17.23 25.21
CA ARG A 162 3.88 -18.50 24.67
C ARG A 162 5.11 -18.35 23.80
N ARG A 163 5.41 -17.13 23.32
CA ARG A 163 6.52 -16.85 22.40
C ARG A 163 7.16 -15.48 22.74
N PRO A 164 7.74 -15.34 23.94
CA PRO A 164 8.27 -14.05 24.41
C PRO A 164 9.34 -13.46 23.48
N ALA A 165 10.07 -14.30 22.73
CA ALA A 165 11.01 -13.87 21.70
C ALA A 165 10.35 -13.05 20.57
N LEU A 166 9.08 -13.32 20.24
CA LEU A 166 8.32 -12.56 19.24
C LEU A 166 7.71 -11.26 19.81
N THR A 167 7.68 -11.13 21.13
CA THR A 167 7.28 -9.90 21.84
C THR A 167 8.46 -9.21 22.50
N ASN A 168 9.69 -9.46 22.03
CA ASN A 168 10.83 -8.68 22.47
C ASN A 168 10.55 -7.18 22.20
N PRO A 169 11.06 -6.27 23.05
CA PRO A 169 10.81 -4.83 22.92
C PRO A 169 11.18 -4.25 21.56
N ASP A 170 12.25 -4.70 20.92
CA ASP A 170 12.69 -4.27 19.59
C ASP A 170 11.72 -4.70 18.49
N THR A 171 11.22 -5.94 18.54
CA THR A 171 10.22 -6.45 17.59
C THR A 171 8.91 -5.69 17.71
N LEU A 172 8.45 -5.46 18.94
CA LEU A 172 7.25 -4.65 19.19
C LEU A 172 7.46 -3.19 18.78
N ALA A 173 8.64 -2.63 19.03
CA ALA A 173 8.99 -1.27 18.57
C ALA A 173 9.01 -1.19 17.05
N PHE A 174 9.52 -2.19 16.34
CA PHE A 174 9.50 -2.24 14.88
C PHE A 174 8.07 -2.36 14.34
N ALA A 175 7.27 -3.29 14.87
CA ALA A 175 5.88 -3.50 14.44
C ALA A 175 5.01 -2.27 14.71
N SER A 176 5.11 -1.67 15.90
CA SER A 176 4.39 -0.44 16.26
C SER A 176 4.79 0.75 15.42
N ARG A 177 6.08 0.94 15.12
CA ARG A 177 6.55 1.99 14.19
C ARG A 177 6.00 1.76 12.78
N THR A 178 5.97 0.51 12.33
CA THR A 178 5.43 0.13 11.01
C THR A 178 3.92 0.41 10.94
N LEU A 179 3.17 0.07 11.98
CA LEU A 179 1.73 0.35 12.07
C LEU A 179 1.47 1.85 12.15
N LEU A 180 2.15 2.56 13.05
CA LEU A 180 2.05 4.01 13.18
C LEU A 180 2.34 4.67 11.83
N TRP A 181 3.33 4.15 11.10
CA TRP A 181 3.65 4.68 9.79
C TRP A 181 2.55 4.51 8.77
N THR A 182 2.01 3.31 8.71
CA THR A 182 0.93 2.96 7.81
C THR A 182 -0.28 3.87 8.06
N VAL A 183 -0.60 4.10 9.33
CA VAL A 183 -1.66 5.01 9.76
C VAL A 183 -1.33 6.46 9.42
N LEU A 184 -0.12 6.95 9.68
CA LEU A 184 0.26 8.32 9.37
C LEU A 184 0.29 8.60 7.87
N GLY A 185 0.84 7.69 7.06
CA GLY A 185 0.83 7.79 5.60
C GLY A 185 -0.61 7.82 5.06
N TYR A 186 -1.49 7.01 5.65
CA TYR A 186 -2.92 7.08 5.38
C TYR A 186 -3.51 8.43 5.80
N VAL A 187 -3.34 8.88 7.04
CA VAL A 187 -3.91 10.15 7.53
C VAL A 187 -3.44 11.35 6.69
N VAL A 188 -2.16 11.42 6.35
CA VAL A 188 -1.62 12.47 5.50
C VAL A 188 -2.34 12.51 4.17
N TRP A 189 -2.57 11.36 3.54
CA TRP A 189 -3.17 11.35 2.22
C TRP A 189 -4.67 11.70 2.27
N TRP A 190 -5.33 11.22 3.31
CA TRP A 190 -6.74 11.48 3.57
C TRP A 190 -7.01 12.99 3.71
N LEU A 191 -6.09 13.71 4.35
CA LEU A 191 -6.19 15.15 4.56
C LEU A 191 -5.81 15.98 3.33
N LEU A 192 -4.82 15.53 2.57
CA LEU A 192 -4.27 16.27 1.42
C LEU A 192 -5.09 16.11 0.15
N GLU A 193 -5.82 15.01 -0.02
CA GLU A 193 -6.59 14.76 -1.24
C GLU A 193 -7.81 15.68 -1.33
N PHE A 194 -7.99 16.31 -2.49
CA PHE A 194 -9.00 17.35 -2.69
C PHE A 194 -10.37 16.81 -3.14
N GLY A 195 -10.52 15.51 -3.40
CA GLY A 195 -11.79 14.91 -3.79
C GLY A 195 -11.94 13.45 -3.35
N PRO A 196 -13.17 12.92 -3.32
CA PRO A 196 -13.45 11.55 -2.92
C PRO A 196 -13.11 10.62 -4.07
N TRP A 197 -11.84 10.23 -4.14
CA TRP A 197 -11.34 9.35 -5.20
C TRP A 197 -10.96 7.99 -4.64
N PRO A 198 -10.78 7.01 -5.53
CA PRO A 198 -10.29 5.72 -5.13
C PRO A 198 -8.91 5.74 -4.50
N TYR A 199 -8.94 5.52 -3.19
CA TYR A 199 -7.83 5.77 -2.31
C TYR A 199 -6.61 4.90 -2.65
N ILE A 200 -6.81 3.62 -2.98
CA ILE A 200 -5.74 2.71 -3.42
C ILE A 200 -5.03 3.21 -4.65
N HIS A 201 -5.80 3.79 -5.58
CA HIS A 201 -5.29 4.12 -6.89
C HIS A 201 -4.37 5.34 -6.86
N HIS A 202 -4.57 6.21 -5.88
CA HIS A 202 -3.80 7.43 -5.71
C HIS A 202 -2.79 7.34 -4.55
N MET A 203 -2.96 6.38 -3.63
CA MET A 203 -2.02 6.17 -2.53
C MET A 203 -0.80 5.35 -2.91
N SER A 204 0.23 5.46 -2.07
CA SER A 204 1.36 4.56 -2.16
C SER A 204 0.92 3.14 -1.84
N TYR A 205 1.25 2.17 -2.71
CA TYR A 205 1.12 0.75 -2.41
C TYR A 205 1.89 0.32 -1.14
N ASN A 206 2.77 1.16 -0.62
CA ASN A 206 3.40 0.94 0.67
C ASN A 206 2.36 0.71 1.79
N THR A 207 1.25 1.45 1.81
CA THR A 207 0.21 1.30 2.84
C THR A 207 -0.41 -0.11 2.84
N PRO A 208 -0.99 -0.63 1.74
CA PRO A 208 -1.50 -2.00 1.71
C PRO A 208 -0.41 -3.05 1.92
N LEU A 209 0.82 -2.83 1.45
CA LEU A 209 1.94 -3.77 1.67
C LEU A 209 2.35 -3.86 3.15
N LEU A 210 2.38 -2.75 3.88
CA LEU A 210 2.69 -2.76 5.31
C LEU A 210 1.55 -3.39 6.12
N LEU A 211 0.29 -3.12 5.76
CA LEU A 211 -0.86 -3.82 6.36
C LEU A 211 -0.80 -5.33 6.11
N LEU A 212 -0.46 -5.74 4.90
CA LEU A 212 -0.26 -7.14 4.56
C LEU A 212 0.88 -7.76 5.40
N GLY A 213 2.01 -7.06 5.54
CA GLY A 213 3.12 -7.50 6.39
C GLY A 213 2.71 -7.69 7.85
N LEU A 214 1.92 -6.77 8.41
CA LEU A 214 1.37 -6.87 9.77
C LEU A 214 0.40 -8.04 9.91
N ALA A 215 -0.47 -8.25 8.92
CA ALA A 215 -1.39 -9.39 8.89
C ALA A 215 -0.65 -10.73 8.87
N LEU A 216 0.37 -10.86 8.01
CA LEU A 216 1.21 -12.06 7.92
C LEU A 216 1.93 -12.33 9.25
N TRP A 217 2.49 -11.29 9.86
CA TRP A 217 3.15 -11.39 11.16
C TRP A 217 2.20 -11.86 12.27
N ALA A 218 0.99 -11.30 12.34
CA ALA A 218 -0.04 -11.74 13.28
C ALA A 218 -0.40 -13.23 13.11
N LEU A 219 -0.61 -13.67 11.87
CA LEU A 219 -0.95 -15.07 11.57
C LEU A 219 0.19 -16.02 11.92
N LEU A 220 1.45 -15.64 11.64
CA LEU A 220 2.65 -16.39 12.02
C LEU A 220 2.76 -16.59 13.53
N ILE A 221 2.44 -15.54 14.29
CA ILE A 221 2.38 -15.58 15.75
C ILE A 221 1.35 -16.61 16.22
N LEU A 222 0.14 -16.61 15.65
CA LEU A 222 -0.91 -17.56 16.03
C LEU A 222 -0.48 -18.99 15.73
N HIS A 223 -0.34 -19.31 14.45
CA HIS A 223 -0.02 -20.66 14.00
C HIS A 223 0.30 -20.68 12.51
N ARG A 224 1.26 -21.53 12.10
CA ARG A 224 1.59 -21.70 10.67
C ARG A 224 0.38 -22.18 9.84
N VAL A 225 -0.52 -22.95 10.46
CA VAL A 225 -1.77 -23.40 9.82
C VAL A 225 -2.75 -22.25 9.59
N ALA A 226 -2.82 -21.26 10.49
CA ALA A 226 -3.67 -20.08 10.29
C ALA A 226 -3.17 -19.26 9.08
N LEU A 227 -1.85 -19.07 8.98
CA LEU A 227 -1.22 -18.46 7.82
C LEU A 227 -1.55 -19.23 6.53
N LEU A 228 -1.40 -20.56 6.55
CA LEU A 228 -1.71 -21.41 5.40
C LEU A 228 -3.18 -21.29 4.99
N ALA A 229 -4.10 -21.40 5.94
CA ALA A 229 -5.53 -21.34 5.67
C ALA A 229 -5.92 -20.01 5.03
N VAL A 230 -5.44 -18.88 5.58
CA VAL A 230 -5.68 -17.55 5.00
C VAL A 230 -5.01 -17.43 3.63
N GLY A 231 -3.78 -17.94 3.47
CA GLY A 231 -3.07 -17.95 2.19
C GLY A 231 -3.78 -18.76 1.11
N LEU A 232 -4.35 -19.92 1.46
CA LEU A 232 -5.15 -20.76 0.56
C LEU A 232 -6.46 -20.07 0.17
N LEU A 233 -7.15 -19.42 1.12
CA LEU A 233 -8.35 -18.64 0.83
C LEU A 233 -8.06 -17.45 -0.08
N ALA A 234 -6.96 -16.72 0.17
CA ALA A 234 -6.50 -15.63 -0.69
C ALA A 234 -6.11 -16.13 -2.08
N GLY A 235 -5.42 -17.27 -2.16
CA GLY A 235 -5.03 -17.90 -3.43
C GLY A 235 -6.25 -18.40 -4.22
N LEU A 236 -7.20 -19.05 -3.56
CA LEU A 236 -8.45 -19.48 -4.17
C LEU A 236 -9.24 -18.28 -4.70
N TYR A 237 -9.36 -17.22 -3.90
CA TYR A 237 -9.99 -15.97 -4.29
C TYR A 237 -9.31 -15.37 -5.53
N PHE A 238 -7.98 -15.30 -5.55
CA PHE A 238 -7.26 -14.81 -6.72
C PHE A 238 -7.51 -15.69 -7.96
N CYS A 239 -7.46 -17.01 -7.83
CA CYS A 239 -7.72 -17.92 -8.93
C CYS A 239 -9.14 -17.75 -9.51
N THR A 240 -10.16 -17.64 -8.66
CA THR A 240 -11.55 -17.51 -9.12
C THR A 240 -11.84 -16.13 -9.72
N PHE A 241 -11.35 -15.06 -9.10
CA PHE A 241 -11.65 -13.69 -9.51
C PHE A 241 -10.70 -13.11 -10.55
N TYR A 242 -9.46 -13.58 -10.64
CA TYR A 242 -8.45 -13.03 -11.56
C TYR A 242 -7.93 -14.08 -12.56
N GLY A 243 -7.84 -15.35 -12.15
CA GLY A 243 -7.29 -16.43 -12.98
C GLY A 243 -8.29 -17.02 -13.99
N LEU A 244 -9.52 -17.29 -13.56
CA LEU A 244 -10.51 -18.03 -14.36
C LEU A 244 -11.43 -17.14 -15.20
N SER A 245 -11.40 -15.82 -14.99
CA SER A 245 -12.33 -14.87 -15.58
C SER A 245 -11.63 -13.95 -16.59
N ALA A 246 -11.75 -14.27 -17.87
CA ALA A 246 -11.26 -13.46 -19.01
C ALA A 246 -12.04 -12.13 -19.18
N PRO A 247 -11.61 -11.24 -20.08
CA PRO A 247 -10.36 -10.48 -20.09
C PRO A 247 -10.48 -9.22 -19.19
N VAL A 248 -9.38 -8.82 -18.55
CA VAL A 248 -9.27 -7.46 -17.99
C VAL A 248 -9.27 -6.48 -19.16
N TYR A 249 -9.83 -5.28 -19.00
CA TYR A 249 -9.99 -4.21 -19.99
C TYR A 249 -8.79 -3.90 -20.92
N PHE A 250 -7.60 -4.44 -20.63
CA PHE A 250 -6.39 -4.30 -21.43
C PHE A 250 -5.68 -5.66 -21.56
N SER A 251 -5.84 -6.32 -22.71
CA SER A 251 -5.15 -7.56 -23.14
C SER A 251 -5.47 -8.87 -22.40
N SER A 252 -5.33 -9.98 -23.13
CA SER A 252 -5.41 -11.35 -22.61
C SER A 252 -4.45 -11.51 -21.43
N GLN A 253 -5.00 -11.72 -20.23
CA GLN A 253 -4.18 -12.10 -19.08
C GLN A 253 -3.41 -13.37 -19.46
N PRO A 254 -2.09 -13.38 -19.34
CA PRO A 254 -1.32 -14.53 -19.74
C PRO A 254 -1.61 -15.67 -18.77
N VAL A 255 -1.81 -16.87 -19.31
CA VAL A 255 -2.14 -18.10 -18.57
C VAL A 255 -1.17 -18.34 -17.40
N TRP A 256 0.05 -17.80 -17.45
CA TRP A 256 1.03 -17.84 -16.36
C TRP A 256 0.54 -17.20 -15.05
N ALA A 257 -0.42 -16.27 -15.08
CA ALA A 257 -0.95 -15.61 -13.88
C ALA A 257 -1.64 -16.59 -12.90
N VAL A 258 -2.19 -17.70 -13.42
CA VAL A 258 -2.78 -18.79 -12.62
C VAL A 258 -1.71 -19.61 -11.88
N PHE A 259 -0.47 -19.62 -12.39
CA PHE A 259 0.62 -20.36 -11.77
C PHE A 259 1.24 -19.62 -10.58
N LEU A 260 1.07 -18.30 -10.48
CA LEU A 260 1.62 -17.52 -9.37
C LEU A 260 1.01 -17.91 -8.01
N PRO A 261 -0.33 -18.02 -7.84
CA PRO A 261 -0.93 -18.58 -6.63
C PRO A 261 -0.48 -20.02 -6.33
N LEU A 262 -0.30 -20.82 -7.37
CA LEU A 262 0.15 -22.21 -7.26
C LEU A 262 1.59 -22.29 -6.73
N LEU A 263 2.49 -21.45 -7.25
CA LEU A 263 3.86 -21.30 -6.76
C LEU A 263 3.89 -20.79 -5.32
N VAL A 264 3.05 -19.81 -4.97
CA VAL A 264 2.94 -19.31 -3.59
C VAL A 264 2.42 -20.40 -2.65
N ALA A 265 1.40 -21.17 -3.05
CA ALA A 265 0.87 -22.27 -2.27
C ALA A 265 1.91 -23.39 -2.08
N LEU A 266 2.65 -23.74 -3.12
CA LEU A 266 3.74 -24.71 -3.06
C LEU A 266 4.90 -24.22 -2.17
N ALA A 267 5.26 -22.94 -2.24
CA ALA A 267 6.28 -22.34 -1.38
C ALA A 267 5.85 -22.34 0.09
N LEU A 268 4.58 -22.00 0.38
CA LEU A 268 4.01 -22.06 1.72
C LEU A 268 3.94 -23.50 2.26
N ALA A 269 3.54 -24.46 1.42
CA ALA A 269 3.52 -25.88 1.76
C ALA A 269 4.94 -26.42 2.03
N GLY A 270 5.91 -26.07 1.18
CA GLY A 270 7.32 -26.40 1.38
C GLY A 270 7.87 -25.82 2.69
N TRP A 271 7.50 -24.59 3.03
CA TRP A 271 7.88 -23.96 4.30
C TRP A 271 7.24 -24.63 5.54
N LEU A 272 6.03 -25.17 5.41
CA LEU A 272 5.38 -25.92 6.49
C LEU A 272 6.05 -27.26 6.77
N VAL A 273 6.46 -27.96 5.70
CA VAL A 273 7.12 -29.27 5.77
C VAL A 273 8.61 -29.12 6.11
N ALA A 274 9.20 -27.95 5.83
CA ALA A 274 10.57 -27.66 6.22
C ALA A 274 10.73 -27.82 7.74
N PRO A 275 11.61 -28.71 8.21
CA PRO A 275 11.83 -28.89 9.64
C PRO A 275 12.20 -27.53 10.24
N SER A 276 11.55 -27.16 11.34
CA SER A 276 11.90 -25.95 12.08
C SER A 276 13.34 -26.10 12.54
N ARG A 277 14.26 -25.46 11.83
CA ARG A 277 15.60 -25.17 12.34
C ARG A 277 15.40 -24.20 13.49
N ASP A 278 15.15 -24.75 14.67
CA ASP A 278 15.43 -24.17 15.98
C ASP A 278 14.78 -25.05 17.05
N GLN A 279 15.58 -25.94 17.67
CA GLN A 279 15.62 -26.27 19.11
C GLN A 279 16.84 -27.18 19.46
N THR A 280 18.00 -27.04 18.77
CA THR A 280 19.25 -27.75 19.14
C THR A 280 20.42 -26.78 19.20
N SER A 281 20.35 -25.87 20.16
CA SER A 281 21.53 -25.26 20.78
C SER A 281 21.15 -24.94 22.22
N ALA A 282 21.25 -25.97 23.06
CA ALA A 282 21.41 -25.85 24.50
C ALA A 282 22.83 -25.39 24.82
#